data_AF-A0A0Q4EHY5-F1
#
_entry.id   AF-A0A0Q4EHY5-F1
#
_cell.length_a   1.000
_cell.length_b   1.000
_cell.length_c   1.000
_cell.angle_alpha   90.00
_cell.angle_beta   90.00
_cell.angle_gamma   90.00
#
_symmetry.space_group_name_H-M   'P 1'
#
loop_
_entity.id
_entity.type
_entity.pdbx_description
1 polymer ?
#
loop_
_entity_poly.entity_id
_entity_poly.type
_entity_poly.pdbx_seq_one_letter_code
_entity_poly.pdbx_strand_id
1 'polypeptide(L)'
;MANEPANRAAFDIQAGYCIAMDAPITARVCTALADALDRDSETGRRVLDWSGEPVADALALRLVGGLHALHRAGVDPALSAEFSGAETDPSCVSATLKATLVAQDAALLPWLDGPPQTNEAARSAGMMTGILHLAERYGPRFEVLEIGSSAGLNLLIDRYRFDLGGVNVGPSASPVTIHPEWRGAPPPGAPVEIESTRGVDIQPVDVADPVAAARLEAYVWVDAVERQARLATAIAMVREGGVDLVEGDAADWVEAQLAEPQPKGVTRVLMHSVVWQYLPPASRERIRVAMDTAGARATAERRLGWVMMEPNRDLHRHEVRVRGWPGERAMELVALTHAHGAWVEGLSAPYETRDYVMRRGAYEKN
;
A
#
# COMPACT_ATOMS: atom_id res chain seq x y z
N MET A 1 24.17 4.74 -11.63
CA MET A 1 23.91 4.34 -13.04
C MET A 1 24.17 2.86 -13.07
N ALA A 2 23.10 2.07 -13.07
CA ALA A 2 23.22 0.64 -13.16
C ALA A 2 23.81 0.22 -14.52
N ASN A 3 24.45 -0.94 -14.52
CA ASN A 3 24.92 -1.63 -15.70
C ASN A 3 24.19 -2.98 -15.79
N GLU A 4 24.34 -3.68 -16.91
CA GLU A 4 23.65 -4.96 -17.11
C GLU A 4 23.82 -5.96 -15.95
N PRO A 5 25.04 -6.18 -15.38
CA PRO A 5 25.20 -7.04 -14.20
C PRO A 5 24.35 -6.60 -12.99
N ALA A 6 24.28 -5.30 -12.71
CA ALA A 6 23.45 -4.78 -11.63
C ALA A 6 21.95 -4.96 -11.92
N ASN A 7 21.52 -4.79 -13.17
CA ASN A 7 20.13 -4.99 -13.59
C ASN A 7 19.69 -6.45 -13.45
N ARG A 8 20.56 -7.42 -13.81
CA ARG A 8 20.30 -8.85 -13.57
C ARG A 8 20.28 -9.19 -12.08
N ALA A 9 21.27 -8.73 -11.31
CA ALA A 9 21.35 -9.00 -9.88
C ALA A 9 20.12 -8.51 -9.08
N ALA A 10 19.41 -7.49 -9.58
CA ALA A 10 18.17 -7.02 -8.95
C ALA A 10 17.06 -8.09 -8.92
N PHE A 11 17.05 -9.03 -9.88
CA PHE A 11 16.10 -10.15 -9.89
C PHE A 11 16.40 -11.16 -8.79
N ASP A 12 17.67 -11.48 -8.55
CA ASP A 12 18.07 -12.36 -7.44
C ASP A 12 17.76 -11.74 -6.07
N ILE A 13 17.99 -10.42 -5.93
CA ILE A 13 17.62 -9.67 -4.72
C ILE A 13 16.11 -9.75 -4.50
N GLN A 14 15.31 -9.55 -5.55
CA GLN A 14 13.85 -9.67 -5.47
C GLN A 14 13.41 -11.10 -5.11
N ALA A 15 14.06 -12.12 -5.68
CA ALA A 15 13.81 -13.52 -5.33
C ALA A 15 14.06 -13.79 -3.83
N GLY A 16 15.14 -13.22 -3.27
CA GLY A 16 15.42 -13.27 -1.83
C GLY A 16 14.30 -12.66 -0.98
N TYR A 17 13.74 -11.52 -1.39
CA TYR A 17 12.56 -10.94 -0.72
C TYR A 17 11.33 -11.84 -0.82
N CYS A 18 11.07 -12.43 -1.99
CA CYS A 18 9.96 -13.36 -2.19
C CYS A 18 10.08 -14.60 -1.28
N ILE A 19 11.28 -15.20 -1.17
CA ILE A 19 11.53 -16.33 -0.26
C ILE A 19 11.29 -15.93 1.20
N ALA A 20 11.80 -14.78 1.62
CA ALA A 20 11.61 -14.29 2.99
C ALA A 20 10.13 -14.01 3.35
N MET A 21 9.27 -13.88 2.34
CA MET A 21 7.82 -13.65 2.48
C MET A 21 6.98 -14.86 2.03
N ASP A 22 7.58 -16.05 1.95
CA ASP A 22 6.90 -17.31 1.61
C ASP A 22 6.17 -17.28 0.24
N ALA A 23 6.83 -16.70 -0.78
CA ALA A 23 6.33 -16.61 -2.14
C ALA A 23 7.21 -17.42 -3.13
N PRO A 24 7.19 -18.77 -3.05
CA PRO A 24 8.12 -19.64 -3.78
C PRO A 24 7.94 -19.62 -5.30
N ILE A 25 6.72 -19.42 -5.82
CA ILE A 25 6.48 -19.34 -7.26
C ILE A 25 7.07 -18.04 -7.81
N THR A 26 6.74 -16.92 -7.18
CA THR A 26 7.27 -15.60 -7.57
C THR A 26 8.80 -15.55 -7.45
N ALA A 27 9.37 -16.17 -6.42
CA ALA A 27 10.82 -16.30 -6.26
C ALA A 27 11.47 -17.06 -7.42
N ARG A 28 10.90 -18.21 -7.81
CA ARG A 28 11.39 -19.02 -8.94
C ARG A 28 11.34 -18.24 -10.25
N VAL A 29 10.26 -17.51 -10.51
CA VAL A 29 10.15 -16.64 -11.70
C VAL A 29 11.23 -15.55 -11.67
N CYS A 30 11.45 -14.89 -10.53
CA CYS A 30 12.52 -13.88 -10.41
C CYS A 30 13.90 -14.47 -10.72
N THR A 31 14.26 -15.60 -10.10
CA THR A 31 15.54 -16.27 -10.34
C THR A 31 15.70 -16.67 -11.82
N ALA A 32 14.67 -17.26 -12.42
CA ALA A 32 14.73 -17.68 -13.82
C ALA A 32 14.84 -16.50 -14.80
N LEU A 33 14.25 -15.33 -14.47
CA LEU A 33 14.39 -14.11 -15.28
C LEU A 33 15.82 -13.58 -15.32
N ALA A 34 16.60 -13.74 -14.24
CA ALA A 34 18.00 -13.30 -14.21
C ALA A 34 18.82 -13.94 -15.35
N ASP A 35 18.50 -15.18 -15.72
CA ASP A 35 19.12 -15.94 -16.82
C ASP A 35 18.37 -15.78 -18.16
N ALA A 36 17.03 -15.73 -18.14
CA ALA A 36 16.20 -15.69 -19.34
C ALA A 36 16.26 -14.36 -20.11
N LEU A 37 16.65 -13.27 -19.45
CA LEU A 37 16.75 -11.95 -20.08
C LEU A 37 17.89 -11.93 -21.11
N ASP A 38 17.57 -11.51 -22.32
CA ASP A 38 18.52 -11.20 -23.38
C ASP A 38 18.04 -10.01 -24.22
N ARG A 39 18.63 -9.82 -25.40
CA ARG A 39 18.33 -8.69 -26.28
C ARG A 39 17.43 -9.04 -27.47
N ASP A 40 16.83 -10.24 -27.45
CA ASP A 40 15.97 -10.71 -28.54
C ASP A 40 14.58 -10.03 -28.53
N SER A 41 14.22 -9.33 -27.44
CA SER A 41 13.03 -8.47 -27.33
C SER A 41 13.36 -7.04 -26.87
N GLU A 42 12.48 -6.08 -27.13
CA GLU A 42 12.61 -4.70 -26.64
C GLU A 42 12.50 -4.65 -25.11
N THR A 43 11.60 -5.44 -24.53
CA THR A 43 11.45 -5.60 -23.08
C THR A 43 12.76 -6.07 -22.45
N GLY A 44 13.39 -7.10 -23.02
CA GLY A 44 14.68 -7.61 -22.56
C GLY A 44 15.78 -6.55 -22.66
N ARG A 45 15.90 -5.87 -23.81
CA ARG A 45 16.84 -4.74 -24.00
C ARG A 45 16.64 -3.64 -22.96
N ARG A 46 15.41 -3.17 -22.75
CA ARG A 46 15.10 -2.09 -21.81
C ARG A 46 15.37 -2.48 -20.35
N VAL A 47 15.16 -3.73 -19.98
CA VAL A 47 15.51 -4.24 -18.65
C VAL A 47 17.02 -4.31 -18.46
N LEU A 48 17.76 -4.85 -19.43
CA LEU A 48 19.22 -4.98 -19.34
C LEU A 48 19.94 -3.64 -19.41
N ASP A 49 19.39 -2.67 -20.14
CA ASP A 49 19.94 -1.33 -20.33
C ASP A 49 19.29 -0.29 -19.38
N TRP A 50 18.56 -0.73 -18.34
CA TRP A 50 17.91 0.15 -17.37
C TRP A 50 18.93 1.11 -16.73
N SER A 51 18.71 2.43 -16.91
CA SER A 51 19.67 3.47 -16.50
C SER A 51 19.53 3.92 -15.04
N GLY A 52 18.42 3.53 -14.39
CA GLY A 52 18.10 3.87 -13.01
C GLY A 52 18.85 3.02 -11.97
N GLU A 53 18.28 2.91 -10.77
CA GLU A 53 18.79 2.03 -9.71
C GLU A 53 17.81 0.86 -9.55
N PRO A 54 18.09 -0.33 -10.12
CA PRO A 54 17.07 -1.33 -10.45
C PRO A 54 16.34 -1.90 -9.23
N VAL A 55 17.01 -2.00 -8.07
CA VAL A 55 16.35 -2.43 -6.82
C VAL A 55 15.47 -1.32 -6.26
N ALA A 56 15.98 -0.09 -6.19
CA ALA A 56 15.24 1.06 -5.66
C ALA A 56 14.03 1.39 -6.53
N ASP A 57 14.21 1.30 -7.86
CA ASP A 57 13.14 1.51 -8.82
C ASP A 57 12.12 0.36 -8.77
N ALA A 58 12.45 -0.83 -8.28
CA ALA A 58 11.65 -2.06 -8.35
C ALA A 58 11.51 -2.63 -9.79
N LEU A 59 12.62 -2.68 -10.53
CA LEU A 59 12.67 -3.18 -11.91
C LEU A 59 12.13 -4.59 -12.05
N ALA A 60 12.53 -5.51 -11.17
CA ALA A 60 12.07 -6.89 -11.19
C ALA A 60 10.54 -7.00 -11.02
N LEU A 61 9.95 -6.21 -10.11
CA LEU A 61 8.51 -6.23 -9.87
C LEU A 61 7.69 -5.71 -11.06
N ARG A 62 8.23 -4.78 -11.86
CA ARG A 62 7.56 -4.34 -13.10
C ARG A 62 7.39 -5.50 -14.08
N LEU A 63 8.48 -6.23 -14.33
CA LEU A 63 8.46 -7.33 -15.29
C LEU A 63 7.63 -8.51 -14.78
N VAL A 64 7.80 -8.89 -13.51
CA VAL A 64 7.02 -9.96 -12.88
C VAL A 64 5.52 -9.62 -12.86
N GLY A 65 5.16 -8.36 -12.62
CA GLY A 65 3.77 -7.90 -12.73
C GLY A 65 3.20 -8.10 -14.13
N GLY A 66 3.96 -7.76 -15.18
CA GLY A 66 3.54 -7.99 -16.56
C GLY A 66 3.33 -9.47 -16.90
N LEU A 67 4.25 -10.34 -16.48
CA LEU A 67 4.14 -11.79 -16.66
C LEU A 67 2.95 -12.36 -15.88
N HIS A 68 2.73 -11.90 -14.65
CA HIS A 68 1.58 -12.31 -13.86
C HIS A 68 0.27 -11.87 -14.53
N ALA A 69 0.21 -10.69 -15.13
CA ALA A 69 -0.96 -10.24 -15.88
C ALA A 69 -1.27 -11.15 -17.09
N LEU A 70 -0.23 -11.58 -17.82
CA LEU A 70 -0.38 -12.54 -18.92
C LEU A 70 -0.90 -13.90 -18.43
N HIS A 71 -0.38 -14.38 -17.29
CA HIS A 71 -0.90 -15.58 -16.63
C HIS A 71 -2.38 -15.44 -16.25
N ARG A 72 -2.76 -14.34 -15.59
CA ARG A 72 -4.15 -14.07 -15.18
C ARG A 72 -5.10 -13.99 -16.38
N ALA A 73 -4.62 -13.49 -17.51
CA ALA A 73 -5.35 -13.43 -18.76
C ALA A 73 -5.35 -14.76 -19.55
N GLY A 74 -4.61 -15.79 -19.11
CA GLY A 74 -4.55 -17.09 -19.77
C GLY A 74 -3.92 -17.05 -21.17
N VAL A 75 -3.02 -16.10 -21.42
CA VAL A 75 -2.47 -15.83 -22.76
C VAL A 75 -1.56 -16.97 -23.25
N ASP A 76 -0.82 -17.61 -22.33
CA ASP A 76 0.11 -18.69 -22.63
C ASP A 76 -0.04 -19.83 -21.61
N PRO A 77 -0.41 -21.06 -22.05
CA PRO A 77 -0.48 -22.23 -21.18
C PRO A 77 0.85 -22.62 -20.54
N ALA A 78 1.98 -22.42 -21.22
CA ALA A 78 3.30 -22.76 -20.69
C ALA A 78 3.67 -21.80 -19.54
N LEU A 79 3.50 -20.48 -19.75
CA LEU A 79 3.64 -19.48 -18.70
C LEU A 79 2.71 -19.80 -17.51
N SER A 80 1.47 -20.22 -17.81
CA SER A 80 0.51 -20.55 -16.76
C SER A 80 0.89 -21.79 -15.95
N ALA A 81 1.60 -22.76 -16.55
CA ALA A 81 2.14 -23.90 -15.82
C ALA A 81 3.20 -23.47 -14.79
N GLU A 82 3.99 -22.44 -15.08
CA GLU A 82 5.00 -21.89 -14.14
C GLU A 82 4.34 -21.18 -12.97
N PHE A 83 3.40 -20.27 -13.26
CA PHE A 83 2.70 -19.45 -12.27
C PHE A 83 1.70 -20.26 -11.42
N SER A 84 1.25 -21.42 -11.90
CA SER A 84 0.48 -22.38 -11.09
C SER A 84 1.36 -23.34 -10.28
N GLY A 85 2.68 -23.35 -10.51
CA GLY A 85 3.61 -24.28 -9.88
C GLY A 85 3.58 -25.70 -10.45
N ALA A 86 2.91 -25.92 -11.59
CA ALA A 86 2.91 -27.20 -12.29
C ALA A 86 4.25 -27.49 -12.98
N GLU A 87 4.95 -26.45 -13.45
CA GLU A 87 6.33 -26.53 -13.94
C GLU A 87 7.29 -25.87 -12.93
N THR A 88 8.35 -26.60 -12.58
CA THR A 88 9.34 -26.19 -11.58
C THR A 88 10.79 -26.45 -12.01
N ASP A 89 11.02 -27.16 -13.13
CA ASP A 89 12.35 -27.37 -13.66
C ASP A 89 12.97 -26.04 -14.10
N PRO A 90 14.13 -25.63 -13.55
CA PRO A 90 14.71 -24.33 -13.84
C PRO A 90 14.99 -24.07 -15.33
N SER A 91 15.36 -25.12 -16.08
CA SER A 91 15.66 -24.98 -17.51
C SER A 91 14.39 -24.80 -18.34
N CYS A 92 13.33 -25.55 -18.02
CA CYS A 92 12.01 -25.37 -18.63
C CYS A 92 11.43 -23.98 -18.34
N VAL A 93 11.53 -23.52 -17.08
CA VAL A 93 11.03 -22.20 -16.67
C VAL A 93 11.79 -21.09 -17.40
N SER A 94 13.13 -21.12 -17.40
CA SER A 94 13.93 -20.11 -18.09
C SER A 94 13.64 -20.06 -19.61
N ALA A 95 13.49 -21.23 -20.26
CA ALA A 95 13.17 -21.31 -21.67
C ALA A 95 11.79 -20.73 -22.00
N THR A 96 10.79 -21.01 -21.18
CA THR A 96 9.41 -20.51 -21.36
C THR A 96 9.33 -19.01 -21.11
N LEU A 97 10.00 -18.49 -20.07
CA LEU A 97 10.09 -17.06 -19.84
C LEU A 97 10.79 -16.33 -20.99
N LYS A 98 11.90 -16.87 -21.50
CA LYS A 98 12.60 -16.31 -22.68
C LYS A 98 11.65 -16.27 -23.90
N ALA A 99 10.95 -17.36 -24.18
CA ALA A 99 10.00 -17.41 -25.29
C ALA A 99 8.85 -16.40 -25.10
N THR A 100 8.34 -16.26 -23.87
CA THR A 100 7.28 -15.31 -23.51
C THR A 100 7.73 -13.87 -23.72
N LEU A 101 8.96 -13.51 -23.31
CA LEU A 101 9.51 -12.16 -23.48
C LEU A 101 9.57 -11.72 -24.95
N VAL A 102 9.78 -12.65 -25.87
CA VAL A 102 9.78 -12.38 -27.32
C VAL A 102 8.34 -12.37 -27.86
N ALA A 103 7.52 -13.36 -27.51
CA ALA A 103 6.17 -13.50 -28.03
C ALA A 103 5.21 -12.40 -27.54
N GLN A 104 5.41 -11.89 -26.32
CA GLN A 104 4.55 -10.93 -25.64
C GLN A 104 5.23 -9.57 -25.42
N ASP A 105 6.27 -9.27 -26.20
CA ASP A 105 7.11 -8.07 -26.04
C ASP A 105 6.28 -6.78 -25.97
N ALA A 106 5.38 -6.58 -26.93
CA ALA A 106 4.51 -5.39 -26.98
C ALA A 106 3.57 -5.27 -25.78
N ALA A 107 3.13 -6.39 -25.19
CA ALA A 107 2.26 -6.40 -24.01
C ALA A 107 3.04 -6.15 -22.71
N LEU A 108 4.31 -6.54 -22.66
CA LEU A 108 5.18 -6.41 -21.48
C LEU A 108 5.86 -5.04 -21.40
N LEU A 109 6.21 -4.44 -22.54
CA LEU A 109 6.98 -3.20 -22.58
C LEU A 109 6.35 -2.03 -21.74
N PRO A 110 5.03 -1.79 -21.75
CA PRO A 110 4.40 -0.73 -20.97
C PRO A 110 4.45 -0.95 -19.44
N TRP A 111 4.81 -2.14 -18.97
CA TRP A 111 4.99 -2.39 -17.54
C TRP A 111 6.25 -1.70 -17.00
N LEU A 112 7.18 -1.33 -17.88
CA LEU A 112 8.42 -0.64 -17.55
C LEU A 112 8.26 0.89 -17.39
N ASP A 113 7.11 1.47 -17.78
CA ASP A 113 6.91 2.93 -17.86
C ASP A 113 6.55 3.62 -16.55
N GLY A 114 6.08 2.89 -15.54
CA GLY A 114 5.63 3.45 -14.27
C GLY A 114 6.05 2.62 -13.06
N PRO A 115 6.05 3.20 -11.85
CA PRO A 115 6.32 2.43 -10.64
C PRO A 115 5.21 1.40 -10.38
N PRO A 116 5.53 0.26 -9.74
CA PRO A 116 4.50 -0.61 -9.19
C PRO A 116 3.64 0.16 -8.17
N GLN A 117 2.33 0.24 -8.41
CA GLN A 117 1.38 0.78 -7.44
C GLN A 117 0.73 -0.39 -6.70
N THR A 118 0.87 -0.41 -5.37
CA THR A 118 0.28 -1.44 -4.51
C THR A 118 -0.72 -0.79 -3.55
N ASN A 119 -2.02 -0.95 -3.82
CA ASN A 119 -3.09 -0.58 -2.90
C ASN A 119 -3.55 -1.83 -2.14
N GLU A 120 -3.39 -1.85 -0.82
CA GLU A 120 -3.73 -3.01 0.03
C GLU A 120 -4.77 -2.63 1.08
N ALA A 121 -5.97 -3.18 0.96
CA ALA A 121 -7.08 -2.94 1.89
C ALA A 121 -6.74 -3.33 3.34
N ALA A 122 -5.94 -4.38 3.55
CA ALA A 122 -5.58 -4.82 4.91
C ALA A 122 -4.73 -3.80 5.68
N ARG A 123 -4.14 -2.78 5.02
CA ARG A 123 -3.50 -1.65 5.72
C ARG A 123 -4.50 -0.87 6.59
N SER A 124 -5.79 -0.94 6.26
CA SER A 124 -6.86 -0.38 7.09
C SER A 124 -6.90 -0.96 8.50
N ALA A 125 -6.30 -2.14 8.77
CA ALA A 125 -6.17 -2.66 10.14
C ALA A 125 -5.40 -1.69 11.05
N GLY A 126 -4.21 -1.25 10.62
CA GLY A 126 -3.39 -0.30 11.38
C GLY A 126 -4.04 1.07 11.47
N MET A 127 -4.68 1.53 10.38
CA MET A 127 -5.37 2.83 10.39
C MET A 127 -6.60 2.84 11.30
N MET A 128 -7.40 1.77 11.30
CA MET A 128 -8.52 1.61 12.22
C MET A 128 -8.06 1.50 13.67
N THR A 129 -6.93 0.81 13.95
CA THR A 129 -6.29 0.85 15.28
C THR A 129 -6.03 2.29 15.72
N GLY A 130 -5.48 3.14 14.84
CA GLY A 130 -5.27 4.55 15.15
C GLY A 130 -6.56 5.33 15.40
N ILE A 131 -7.60 5.08 14.61
CA ILE A 131 -8.93 5.69 14.78
C ILE A 131 -9.55 5.28 16.12
N LEU A 132 -9.41 4.02 16.56
CA LEU A 132 -9.91 3.56 17.86
C LEU A 132 -9.27 4.30 19.04
N HIS A 133 -7.97 4.61 18.96
CA HIS A 133 -7.31 5.46 19.95
C HIS A 133 -7.82 6.90 19.96
N LEU A 134 -8.24 7.44 18.81
CA LEU A 134 -8.92 8.74 18.76
C LEU A 134 -10.35 8.62 19.31
N ALA A 135 -11.05 7.53 19.03
CA ALA A 135 -12.43 7.31 19.45
C ALA A 135 -12.56 7.21 20.97
N GLU A 136 -11.62 6.54 21.63
CA GLU A 136 -11.51 6.51 23.09
C GLU A 136 -11.38 7.93 23.69
N ARG A 137 -10.66 8.84 23.01
CA ARG A 137 -10.39 10.19 23.51
C ARG A 137 -11.53 11.17 23.21
N TYR A 138 -12.14 11.02 22.04
CA TYR A 138 -12.93 12.07 21.40
C TYR A 138 -14.35 11.64 21.04
N GLY A 139 -14.70 10.37 21.25
CA GLY A 139 -15.99 9.82 20.89
C GLY A 139 -16.03 9.31 19.44
N PRO A 140 -17.19 8.77 19.01
CA PRO A 140 -17.24 7.81 17.92
C PRO A 140 -17.29 8.39 16.52
N ARG A 141 -17.60 9.68 16.34
CA ARG A 141 -17.97 10.23 15.03
C ARG A 141 -16.74 10.79 14.30
N PHE A 142 -16.52 10.36 13.06
CA PHE A 142 -15.36 10.71 12.26
C PHE A 142 -15.70 11.14 10.84
N GLU A 143 -14.88 12.04 10.30
CA GLU A 143 -14.70 12.22 8.86
C GLU A 143 -13.23 11.94 8.55
N VAL A 144 -12.97 11.16 7.51
CA VAL A 144 -11.63 10.67 7.16
C VAL A 144 -11.16 11.30 5.87
N LEU A 145 -9.95 11.84 5.90
CA LEU A 145 -9.23 12.42 4.77
C LEU A 145 -7.99 11.58 4.53
N GLU A 146 -7.91 10.84 3.42
CA GLU A 146 -6.75 10.03 3.07
C GLU A 146 -5.89 10.71 2.00
N ILE A 147 -4.57 10.73 2.19
CA ILE A 147 -3.62 11.09 1.13
C ILE A 147 -2.89 9.83 0.64
N GLY A 148 -2.59 9.77 -0.66
CA GLY A 148 -1.98 8.58 -1.28
C GLY A 148 -2.97 7.44 -1.44
N SER A 149 -4.24 7.77 -1.73
CA SER A 149 -5.33 6.79 -1.77
C SER A 149 -5.23 5.77 -2.90
N SER A 150 -4.38 5.99 -3.91
CA SER A 150 -4.17 5.08 -5.05
C SER A 150 -5.48 4.68 -5.75
N ALA A 151 -5.99 3.45 -5.53
CA ALA A 151 -7.25 2.96 -6.08
C ALA A 151 -8.46 3.21 -5.16
N GLY A 152 -8.24 3.88 -4.03
CA GLY A 152 -9.26 4.20 -3.03
C GLY A 152 -9.70 3.01 -2.17
N LEU A 153 -8.96 1.90 -2.15
CA LEU A 153 -9.41 0.70 -1.40
C LEU A 153 -9.50 0.97 0.10
N ASN A 154 -8.62 1.80 0.67
CA ASN A 154 -8.68 2.16 2.08
C ASN A 154 -9.72 3.24 2.40
N LEU A 155 -10.30 3.90 1.39
CA LEU A 155 -11.47 4.78 1.59
C LEU A 155 -12.74 3.98 1.90
N LEU A 156 -12.73 2.66 1.69
CA LEU A 156 -13.80 1.74 2.11
C LEU A 156 -13.68 1.34 3.60
N ILE A 157 -12.83 2.00 4.39
CA ILE A 157 -12.59 1.69 5.82
C ILE A 157 -13.87 1.68 6.68
N ASP A 158 -14.90 2.44 6.30
CA ASP A 158 -16.22 2.45 6.93
C ASP A 158 -17.10 1.26 6.54
N ARG A 159 -16.78 0.61 5.42
CA ARG A 159 -17.55 -0.50 4.82
C ARG A 159 -16.93 -1.86 5.09
N TYR A 160 -15.73 -1.91 5.64
CA TYR A 160 -15.06 -3.15 6.03
C TYR A 160 -15.47 -3.62 7.43
N ARG A 161 -15.47 -4.95 7.61
CA ARG A 161 -15.54 -5.55 8.95
C ARG A 161 -14.12 -5.72 9.46
N PHE A 162 -13.90 -5.40 10.72
CA PHE A 162 -12.63 -5.62 11.41
C PHE A 162 -12.81 -6.59 12.58
N ASP A 163 -11.80 -7.42 12.78
CA ASP A 163 -11.50 -8.09 14.05
C ASP A 163 -10.04 -7.77 14.41
N LEU A 164 -9.85 -6.84 15.35
CA LEU A 164 -8.54 -6.34 15.77
C LEU A 164 -8.22 -6.85 17.18
N GLY A 165 -7.77 -8.11 17.26
CA GLY A 165 -7.47 -8.74 18.54
C GLY A 165 -8.70 -8.91 19.43
N GLY A 166 -9.84 -9.25 18.83
CA GLY A 166 -11.14 -9.38 19.50
C GLY A 166 -11.98 -8.10 19.52
N VAL A 167 -11.41 -6.95 19.14
CA VAL A 167 -12.15 -5.69 19.00
C VAL A 167 -12.80 -5.65 17.61
N ASN A 168 -14.12 -5.73 17.60
CA ASN A 168 -14.91 -5.81 16.38
C ASN A 168 -15.46 -4.44 15.97
N VAL A 169 -15.22 -4.01 14.73
CA VAL A 169 -15.63 -2.71 14.19
C VAL A 169 -16.21 -2.87 12.79
N GLY A 170 -17.18 -2.03 12.43
CA GLY A 170 -17.76 -1.99 11.09
C GLY A 170 -18.91 -2.97 10.87
N PRO A 171 -19.53 -2.96 9.67
CA PRO A 171 -20.74 -3.70 9.38
C PRO A 171 -20.51 -5.21 9.39
N SER A 172 -21.39 -5.95 10.10
CA SER A 172 -21.26 -7.41 10.21
C SER A 172 -21.44 -8.18 8.90
N ALA A 173 -22.12 -7.57 7.93
CA ALA A 173 -22.37 -8.13 6.61
C ALA A 173 -21.36 -7.70 5.54
N SER A 174 -20.25 -7.02 5.91
CA SER A 174 -19.20 -6.67 4.94
C SER A 174 -18.69 -7.91 4.22
N PRO A 175 -18.55 -7.89 2.88
CA PRO A 175 -17.95 -8.99 2.13
C PRO A 175 -16.43 -9.09 2.35
N VAL A 176 -15.80 -8.05 2.92
CA VAL A 176 -14.39 -8.03 3.32
C VAL A 176 -14.30 -7.94 4.84
N THR A 177 -13.69 -8.97 5.44
CA THR A 177 -13.26 -8.94 6.84
C THR A 177 -11.74 -8.80 6.90
N ILE A 178 -11.28 -7.76 7.58
CA ILE A 178 -9.87 -7.50 7.87
C ILE A 178 -9.58 -8.04 9.27
N HIS A 179 -8.85 -9.15 9.30
CA HIS A 179 -8.49 -9.87 10.50
C HIS A 179 -6.98 -10.17 10.44
N PRO A 180 -6.11 -9.21 10.82
CA PRO A 180 -4.68 -9.45 10.87
C PRO A 180 -4.36 -10.47 11.96
N GLU A 181 -3.21 -11.15 11.86
CA GLU A 181 -2.62 -11.80 13.03
C GLU A 181 -2.33 -10.73 14.09
N TRP A 182 -3.14 -10.71 15.15
CA TRP A 182 -2.97 -9.73 16.23
C TRP A 182 -1.94 -10.20 17.25
N ARG A 183 -1.02 -9.31 17.60
CA ARG A 183 0.04 -9.48 18.59
C ARG A 183 -0.03 -8.35 19.62
N GLY A 184 0.45 -8.59 20.83
CA GLY A 184 0.50 -7.56 21.87
C GLY A 184 -0.87 -7.19 22.43
N ALA A 185 -1.00 -5.97 22.95
CA ALA A 185 -2.23 -5.50 23.58
C ALA A 185 -3.33 -5.24 22.54
N PRO A 186 -4.61 -5.56 22.83
CA PRO A 186 -5.72 -5.18 21.95
C PRO A 186 -5.86 -3.64 21.89
N PRO A 187 -6.42 -3.08 20.80
CA PRO A 187 -6.70 -1.65 20.73
C PRO A 187 -7.87 -1.30 21.66
N PRO A 188 -8.15 0.00 21.90
CA PRO A 188 -9.31 0.40 22.68
C PRO A 188 -10.62 -0.11 22.07
N GLY A 189 -11.50 -0.66 22.91
CA GLY A 189 -12.85 -1.10 22.52
C GLY A 189 -13.84 0.07 22.43
N ALA A 190 -13.55 1.06 21.60
CA ALA A 190 -14.38 2.26 21.43
C ALA A 190 -15.29 2.15 20.19
N PRO A 191 -16.53 2.69 20.24
CA PRO A 191 -17.38 2.76 19.06
C PRO A 191 -16.79 3.70 18.01
N VAL A 192 -16.98 3.37 16.74
CA VAL A 192 -16.53 4.17 15.58
C VAL A 192 -17.67 4.26 14.57
N GLU A 193 -17.97 5.47 14.15
CA GLU A 193 -18.94 5.85 13.12
C GLU A 193 -18.25 6.82 12.16
N ILE A 194 -17.99 6.39 10.94
CA ILE A 194 -17.35 7.20 9.90
C ILE A 194 -18.44 7.75 9.00
N GLU A 195 -18.61 9.07 8.99
CA GLU A 195 -19.66 9.77 8.23
C GLU A 195 -19.26 10.05 6.78
N SER A 196 -17.96 10.19 6.54
CA SER A 196 -17.41 10.37 5.20
C SER A 196 -15.96 9.92 5.13
N THR A 197 -15.59 9.41 3.97
CA THR A 197 -14.22 9.10 3.57
C THR A 197 -13.95 9.84 2.27
N ARG A 198 -12.89 10.64 2.22
CA ARG A 198 -12.46 11.39 1.04
C ARG A 198 -10.97 11.21 0.86
N GLY A 199 -10.51 11.10 -0.38
CA GLY A 199 -9.12 10.82 -0.68
C GLY A 199 -8.55 11.62 -1.83
N VAL A 200 -7.22 11.72 -1.84
CA VAL A 200 -6.45 12.29 -2.94
C VAL A 200 -5.27 11.39 -3.30
N ASP A 201 -4.99 11.30 -4.58
CA ASP A 201 -3.75 10.72 -5.10
C ASP A 201 -3.22 11.55 -6.27
N ILE A 202 -1.90 11.56 -6.47
CA ILE A 202 -1.29 12.27 -7.61
C ILE A 202 -1.53 11.54 -8.94
N GLN A 203 -1.78 10.23 -8.87
CA GLN A 203 -2.05 9.37 -10.02
C GLN A 203 -3.04 8.26 -9.57
N PRO A 204 -4.33 8.62 -9.37
CA PRO A 204 -5.32 7.67 -8.92
C PRO A 204 -5.51 6.54 -9.93
N VAL A 205 -5.75 5.34 -9.41
CA VAL A 205 -6.01 4.15 -10.24
C VAL A 205 -7.52 3.98 -10.36
N ASP A 206 -8.06 4.22 -11.55
CA ASP A 206 -9.47 3.99 -11.83
C ASP A 206 -9.76 2.49 -11.96
N VAL A 207 -10.22 1.86 -10.89
CA VAL A 207 -10.57 0.43 -10.91
C VAL A 207 -11.86 0.12 -11.68
N ALA A 208 -12.62 1.12 -12.13
CA ALA A 208 -13.72 0.89 -13.08
C ALA A 208 -13.18 0.54 -14.47
N ASP A 209 -11.99 1.01 -14.84
CA ASP A 209 -11.26 0.52 -16.01
C ASP A 209 -10.75 -0.92 -15.76
N PRO A 210 -11.21 -1.92 -16.53
CA PRO A 210 -10.73 -3.29 -16.37
C PRO A 210 -9.22 -3.44 -16.61
N VAL A 211 -8.60 -2.58 -17.43
CA VAL A 211 -7.15 -2.63 -17.69
C VAL A 211 -6.37 -2.15 -16.48
N ALA A 212 -6.75 -1.00 -15.90
CA ALA A 212 -6.15 -0.49 -14.68
C ALA A 212 -6.36 -1.44 -13.49
N ALA A 213 -7.55 -2.02 -13.34
CA ALA A 213 -7.84 -3.02 -12.31
C ALA A 213 -6.97 -4.27 -12.47
N ALA A 214 -6.87 -4.83 -13.68
CA ALA A 214 -6.02 -5.99 -13.95
C ALA A 214 -4.53 -5.69 -13.67
N ARG A 215 -4.08 -4.46 -13.97
CA ARG A 215 -2.72 -4.02 -13.65
C ARG A 215 -2.47 -3.99 -12.14
N LEU A 216 -3.41 -3.46 -11.36
CA LEU A 216 -3.33 -3.44 -9.90
C LEU A 216 -3.29 -4.87 -9.31
N GLU A 217 -4.13 -5.76 -9.83
CA GLU A 217 -4.17 -7.17 -9.42
C GLU A 217 -2.87 -7.92 -9.72
N ALA A 218 -2.25 -7.65 -10.86
CA ALA A 218 -1.03 -8.34 -11.27
C ALA A 218 0.19 -8.03 -10.39
N TYR A 219 0.19 -6.88 -9.70
CA TYR A 219 1.23 -6.55 -8.72
C TYR A 219 1.07 -7.25 -7.37
N VAL A 220 -0.03 -7.97 -7.14
CA VAL A 220 -0.15 -8.93 -6.04
C VAL A 220 0.44 -10.25 -6.51
N TRP A 221 1.42 -10.77 -5.80
CA TRP A 221 2.09 -12.02 -6.16
C TRP A 221 1.12 -13.19 -6.25
N VAL A 222 1.42 -14.11 -7.17
CA VAL A 222 0.59 -15.27 -7.43
C VAL A 222 0.41 -16.15 -6.19
N ASP A 223 1.46 -16.22 -5.36
CA ASP A 223 1.46 -16.96 -4.08
C ASP A 223 0.48 -16.37 -3.04
N ALA A 224 0.15 -15.08 -3.15
CA ALA A 224 -0.66 -14.36 -2.17
C ALA A 224 -2.17 -14.48 -2.43
N VAL A 225 -2.68 -15.71 -2.47
CA VAL A 225 -4.08 -16.04 -2.85
C VAL A 225 -5.12 -15.24 -2.05
N GLU A 226 -4.98 -15.16 -0.73
CA GLU A 226 -5.92 -14.39 0.12
C GLU A 226 -5.89 -12.89 -0.17
N ARG A 227 -4.70 -12.36 -0.50
CA ARG A 227 -4.55 -10.94 -0.88
C ARG A 227 -5.22 -10.67 -2.22
N GLN A 228 -5.08 -11.57 -3.18
CA GLN A 228 -5.75 -11.47 -4.48
C GLN A 228 -7.27 -11.51 -4.33
N ALA A 229 -7.80 -12.44 -3.53
CA ALA A 229 -9.24 -12.55 -3.27
C ALA A 229 -9.78 -11.27 -2.60
N ARG A 230 -9.09 -10.77 -1.57
CA ARG A 230 -9.48 -9.51 -0.90
C ARG A 230 -9.43 -8.32 -1.86
N LEU A 231 -8.39 -8.22 -2.68
CA LEU A 231 -8.26 -7.14 -3.66
C LEU A 231 -9.41 -7.18 -4.68
N ALA A 232 -9.72 -8.35 -5.24
CA ALA A 232 -10.83 -8.50 -6.19
C ALA A 232 -12.18 -8.08 -5.57
N THR A 233 -12.45 -8.52 -4.32
CA THR A 233 -13.68 -8.12 -3.61
C THR A 233 -13.69 -6.62 -3.31
N ALA A 234 -12.57 -6.02 -2.89
CA ALA A 234 -12.49 -4.59 -2.65
C ALA A 234 -12.68 -3.76 -3.93
N ILE A 235 -12.10 -4.20 -5.06
CA ILE A 235 -12.35 -3.59 -6.39
C ILE A 235 -13.84 -3.65 -6.73
N ALA A 236 -14.50 -4.80 -6.50
CA ALA A 236 -15.93 -4.94 -6.74
C ALA A 236 -16.75 -3.97 -5.87
N MET A 237 -16.38 -3.78 -4.60
CA MET A 237 -17.02 -2.79 -3.72
C MET A 237 -16.84 -1.35 -4.21
N VAL A 238 -15.66 -0.98 -4.71
CA VAL A 238 -15.44 0.35 -5.32
C VAL A 238 -16.31 0.52 -6.57
N ARG A 239 -16.41 -0.51 -7.43
CA ARG A 239 -17.25 -0.46 -8.63
C ARG A 239 -18.74 -0.36 -8.33
N GLU A 240 -19.20 -1.00 -7.26
CA GLU A 240 -20.61 -0.98 -6.85
C GLU A 240 -21.01 0.34 -6.17
N GLY A 241 -20.21 0.80 -5.20
CA GLY A 241 -20.58 1.91 -4.32
C GLY A 241 -19.79 3.20 -4.51
N GLY A 242 -18.77 3.21 -5.36
CA GLY A 242 -17.85 4.32 -5.52
C GLY A 242 -17.03 4.64 -4.27
N VAL A 243 -16.05 5.53 -4.46
CA VAL A 243 -15.27 6.19 -3.40
C VAL A 243 -15.09 7.67 -3.79
N ASP A 244 -15.02 8.57 -2.81
CA ASP A 244 -14.73 9.98 -3.07
C ASP A 244 -13.21 10.15 -3.17
N LEU A 245 -12.69 10.03 -4.39
CA LEU A 245 -11.28 10.08 -4.71
C LEU A 245 -11.04 11.09 -5.83
N VAL A 246 -10.12 12.03 -5.60
CA VAL A 246 -9.73 13.03 -6.60
C VAL A 246 -8.25 12.92 -6.94
N GLU A 247 -7.90 13.32 -8.16
CA GLU A 247 -6.52 13.55 -8.56
C GLU A 247 -6.02 14.89 -8.01
N GLY A 248 -4.84 14.92 -7.38
CA GLY A 248 -4.25 16.16 -6.89
C GLY A 248 -2.98 15.99 -6.05
N ASP A 249 -2.33 17.12 -5.74
CA ASP A 249 -1.21 17.16 -4.78
C ASP A 249 -1.73 17.04 -3.34
N ALA A 250 -1.06 16.20 -2.55
CA ALA A 250 -1.46 15.91 -1.18
C ALA A 250 -1.42 17.15 -0.27
N ALA A 251 -0.42 18.03 -0.40
CA ALA A 251 -0.30 19.20 0.47
C ALA A 251 -1.35 20.25 0.13
N ASP A 252 -1.54 20.53 -1.17
CA ASP A 252 -2.59 21.45 -1.64
C ASP A 252 -3.98 20.98 -1.20
N TRP A 253 -4.25 19.68 -1.34
CA TRP A 253 -5.54 19.11 -0.96
C TRP A 253 -5.76 19.13 0.55
N VAL A 254 -4.77 18.75 1.37
CA VAL A 254 -4.88 18.81 2.85
C VAL A 254 -5.14 20.23 3.33
N GLU A 255 -4.43 21.23 2.79
CA GLU A 255 -4.64 22.63 3.14
C GLU A 255 -6.07 23.09 2.81
N ALA A 256 -6.59 22.70 1.64
CA ALA A 256 -7.97 23.00 1.25
C ALA A 256 -9.00 22.31 2.16
N GLN A 257 -8.83 21.01 2.43
CA GLN A 257 -9.74 20.22 3.27
C GLN A 257 -9.76 20.73 4.72
N LEU A 258 -8.63 21.16 5.28
CA LEU A 258 -8.58 21.72 6.64
C LEU A 258 -9.18 23.14 6.75
N ALA A 259 -9.41 23.81 5.62
CA ALA A 259 -10.11 25.10 5.58
C ALA A 259 -11.64 24.94 5.52
N GLU A 260 -12.14 23.78 5.09
CA GLU A 260 -13.58 23.52 5.02
C GLU A 260 -14.24 23.52 6.41
N PRO A 261 -15.50 23.98 6.54
CA PRO A 261 -16.25 23.85 7.78
C PRO A 261 -16.30 22.40 8.28
N GLN A 262 -16.12 22.22 9.59
CA GLN A 262 -16.21 20.93 10.25
C GLN A 262 -17.53 20.81 11.03
N PRO A 263 -18.29 19.71 10.85
CA PRO A 263 -19.49 19.44 11.63
C PRO A 263 -19.19 19.36 13.14
N LYS A 264 -20.13 19.83 13.96
CA LYS A 264 -19.98 19.76 15.42
C LYS A 264 -20.00 18.32 15.92
N GLY A 265 -19.09 17.99 16.82
CA GLY A 265 -18.99 16.69 17.48
C GLY A 265 -18.31 15.60 16.66
N VAL A 266 -17.88 15.91 15.43
CA VAL A 266 -17.15 15.00 14.53
C VAL A 266 -15.65 15.26 14.67
N THR A 267 -14.84 14.21 14.65
CA THR A 267 -13.37 14.32 14.59
C THR A 267 -12.92 14.21 13.13
N ARG A 268 -12.31 15.25 12.59
CA ARG A 268 -11.67 15.23 11.27
C ARG A 268 -10.33 14.52 11.37
N VAL A 269 -10.08 13.49 10.59
CA VAL A 269 -8.85 12.70 10.67
C VAL A 269 -8.11 12.77 9.35
N LEU A 270 -6.88 13.27 9.37
CA LEU A 270 -5.92 13.00 8.30
C LEU A 270 -5.35 11.60 8.51
N MET A 271 -5.48 10.76 7.48
CA MET A 271 -5.05 9.38 7.44
C MET A 271 -4.06 9.18 6.28
N HIS A 272 -3.03 8.36 6.46
CA HIS A 272 -2.20 7.93 5.34
C HIS A 272 -1.43 6.65 5.62
N SER A 273 -1.13 5.89 4.55
CA SER A 273 -0.33 4.68 4.64
C SER A 273 0.69 4.55 3.51
N VAL A 274 1.95 4.31 3.86
CA VAL A 274 3.07 4.02 2.94
C VAL A 274 3.36 5.13 1.91
N VAL A 275 2.68 6.28 2.00
CA VAL A 275 2.80 7.38 1.03
C VAL A 275 3.84 8.41 1.46
N TRP A 276 4.09 8.57 2.76
CA TRP A 276 4.90 9.67 3.28
C TRP A 276 6.33 9.69 2.72
N GLN A 277 6.87 8.51 2.41
CA GLN A 277 8.19 8.35 1.80
C GLN A 277 8.28 8.83 0.34
N TYR A 278 7.15 8.95 -0.36
CA TYR A 278 7.08 9.42 -1.75
C TYR A 278 6.84 10.93 -1.83
N LEU A 279 6.41 11.57 -0.73
CA LEU A 279 6.18 12.99 -0.69
C LEU A 279 7.50 13.78 -0.67
N PRO A 280 7.65 14.81 -1.52
CA PRO A 280 8.78 15.73 -1.44
C PRO A 280 8.93 16.32 -0.03
N PRO A 281 10.16 16.62 0.44
CA PRO A 281 10.37 17.23 1.76
C PRO A 281 9.52 18.48 2.00
N ALA A 282 9.36 19.34 0.98
CA ALA A 282 8.53 20.53 1.04
C ALA A 282 7.04 20.21 1.26
N SER A 283 6.50 19.20 0.57
CA SER A 283 5.11 18.78 0.74
C SER A 283 4.85 18.20 2.13
N ARG A 284 5.79 17.39 2.66
CA ARG A 284 5.72 16.88 4.04
C ARG A 284 5.67 18.00 5.08
N GLU A 285 6.53 19.00 4.92
CA GLU A 285 6.56 20.15 5.83
C GLU A 285 5.29 21.00 5.76
N ARG A 286 4.75 21.23 4.55
CA ARG A 286 3.47 21.91 4.36
C ARG A 286 2.33 21.20 5.09
N ILE A 287 2.21 19.88 4.93
CA ILE A 287 1.20 19.08 5.62
C ILE A 287 1.37 19.18 7.14
N ARG A 288 2.60 19.08 7.64
CA ARG A 288 2.89 19.23 9.09
C ARG A 288 2.44 20.59 9.61
N VAL A 289 2.80 21.67 8.92
CA VAL A 289 2.40 23.05 9.28
C VAL A 289 0.88 23.22 9.22
N ALA A 290 0.22 22.68 8.21
CA ALA A 290 -1.24 22.75 8.07
C ALA A 290 -1.94 22.01 9.22
N MET A 291 -1.48 20.82 9.58
CA MET A 291 -2.00 20.04 10.70
C MET A 291 -1.78 20.72 12.05
N ASP A 292 -0.59 21.28 12.30
CA ASP A 292 -0.32 22.03 13.54
C ASP A 292 -1.19 23.29 13.64
N THR A 293 -1.38 24.01 12.53
CA THR A 293 -2.23 25.22 12.46
C THR A 293 -3.72 24.88 12.65
N ALA A 294 -4.20 23.79 12.08
CA ALA A 294 -5.56 23.30 12.30
C ALA A 294 -5.74 22.80 13.74
N GLY A 295 -4.77 22.05 14.27
CA GLY A 295 -4.78 21.55 15.64
C GLY A 295 -4.82 22.65 16.70
N ALA A 296 -4.12 23.77 16.47
CA ALA A 296 -4.16 24.95 17.35
C ALA A 296 -5.54 25.63 17.41
N ARG A 297 -6.41 25.39 16.41
CA ARG A 297 -7.79 25.91 16.34
C ARG A 297 -8.84 24.86 16.75
N ALA A 298 -8.43 23.62 17.00
CA ALA A 298 -9.34 22.53 17.35
C ALA A 298 -9.97 22.78 18.73
N THR A 299 -11.23 22.37 18.87
CA THR A 299 -12.00 22.52 20.11
C THR A 299 -12.69 21.20 20.45
N ALA A 300 -13.32 21.12 21.63
CA ALA A 300 -14.10 19.96 22.00
C ALA A 300 -15.28 19.68 21.05
N GLU A 301 -15.75 20.68 20.29
CA GLU A 301 -16.79 20.49 19.27
C GLU A 301 -16.24 20.23 17.86
N ARG A 302 -14.96 20.57 17.59
CA ARG A 302 -14.32 20.44 16.28
C ARG A 302 -12.92 19.90 16.47
N ARG A 303 -12.82 18.58 16.51
CA ARG A 303 -11.63 17.83 16.90
C ARG A 303 -10.83 17.42 15.67
N LEU A 304 -9.52 17.35 15.80
CA LEU A 304 -8.63 16.93 14.73
C LEU A 304 -7.87 15.68 15.15
N GLY A 305 -7.66 14.76 14.22
CA GLY A 305 -6.83 13.59 14.39
C GLY A 305 -5.82 13.46 13.24
N TRP A 306 -4.69 12.84 13.54
CA TRP A 306 -3.71 12.44 12.54
C TRP A 306 -3.34 10.98 12.83
N VAL A 307 -3.67 10.09 11.89
CA VAL A 307 -3.31 8.68 11.92
C VAL A 307 -2.37 8.39 10.76
N MET A 308 -1.23 7.77 11.05
CA MET A 308 -0.29 7.38 10.01
C MET A 308 0.13 5.92 10.17
N MET A 309 0.27 5.22 9.05
CA MET A 309 0.90 3.90 8.94
C MET A 309 2.08 3.98 7.98
N GLU A 310 3.29 4.23 8.48
CA GLU A 310 4.45 4.51 7.62
C GLU A 310 5.65 3.61 7.93
N PRO A 311 6.52 3.33 6.94
CA PRO A 311 7.63 2.40 7.14
C PRO A 311 8.66 2.95 8.12
N ASN A 312 9.13 2.07 9.01
CA ASN A 312 10.39 2.22 9.74
C ASN A 312 11.39 1.21 9.17
N ARG A 313 12.41 1.74 8.48
CA ARG A 313 13.43 0.93 7.80
C ARG A 313 14.40 0.24 8.75
N ASP A 314 14.64 0.80 9.94
CA ASP A 314 15.52 0.19 10.94
C ASP A 314 14.88 -1.05 11.58
N LEU A 315 13.56 -1.02 11.75
CA LEU A 315 12.80 -2.11 12.37
C LEU A 315 12.25 -3.12 11.36
N HIS A 316 12.35 -2.84 10.05
CA HIS A 316 11.72 -3.60 8.98
C HIS A 316 10.20 -3.81 9.21
N ARG A 317 9.54 -2.78 9.74
CA ARG A 317 8.12 -2.78 10.16
C ARG A 317 7.49 -1.43 9.82
N HIS A 318 6.17 -1.32 9.89
CA HIS A 318 5.46 -0.06 9.76
C HIS A 318 4.98 0.42 11.12
N GLU A 319 5.07 1.71 11.35
CA GLU A 319 4.64 2.39 12.57
C GLU A 319 3.22 2.92 12.40
N VAL A 320 2.33 2.55 13.31
CA VAL A 320 1.02 3.18 13.45
C VAL A 320 1.14 4.26 14.52
N ARG A 321 1.05 5.52 14.11
CA ARG A 321 1.12 6.67 15.03
C ARG A 321 -0.15 7.50 15.01
N VAL A 322 -0.48 8.06 16.16
CA VAL A 322 -1.71 8.82 16.39
C VAL A 322 -1.40 10.12 17.11
N ARG A 323 -1.91 11.23 16.59
CA ARG A 323 -1.98 12.52 17.30
C ARG A 323 -3.41 13.04 17.26
N GLY A 324 -3.83 13.72 18.31
CA GLY A 324 -5.18 14.24 18.43
C GLY A 324 -5.24 15.62 19.06
N TRP A 325 -6.22 16.41 18.64
CA TRP A 325 -6.52 17.74 19.16
C TRP A 325 -8.03 17.90 19.40
N PRO A 326 -8.45 18.71 20.39
CA PRO A 326 -7.61 19.45 21.33
C PRO A 326 -6.86 18.52 22.31
N GLY A 327 -5.72 18.97 22.80
CA GLY A 327 -4.88 18.21 23.72
C GLY A 327 -3.39 18.51 23.53
N GLU A 328 -2.60 18.17 24.54
CA GLU A 328 -1.14 18.39 24.55
C GLU A 328 -0.35 17.10 24.25
N ARG A 329 -1.05 15.97 24.00
CA ARG A 329 -0.38 14.72 23.67
C ARG A 329 0.38 14.86 22.36
N ALA A 330 1.66 14.56 22.41
CA ALA A 330 2.49 14.38 21.22
C ALA A 330 1.96 13.20 20.38
N MET A 331 2.50 13.04 19.17
CA MET A 331 2.16 11.90 18.33
C MET A 331 2.70 10.60 18.95
N GLU A 332 1.80 9.66 19.28
CA GLU A 332 2.09 8.43 19.99
C GLU A 332 2.20 7.24 19.03
N LEU A 333 3.25 6.43 19.16
CA LEU A 333 3.37 5.12 18.50
C LEU A 333 2.50 4.10 19.24
N VAL A 334 1.41 3.68 18.61
CA VAL A 334 0.39 2.83 19.24
C VAL A 334 0.42 1.39 18.76
N ALA A 335 0.96 1.14 17.56
CA ALA A 335 1.13 -0.21 17.04
C ALA A 335 2.29 -0.29 16.04
N LEU A 336 2.79 -1.50 15.83
CA LEU A 336 3.62 -1.86 14.68
C LEU A 336 2.80 -2.76 13.75
N THR A 337 3.07 -2.76 12.45
CA THR A 337 2.34 -3.61 11.49
C THR A 337 3.20 -4.05 10.31
N HIS A 338 2.76 -5.13 9.66
CA HIS A 338 3.26 -5.58 8.37
C HIS A 338 2.96 -4.55 7.27
N ALA A 339 3.81 -4.46 6.25
CA ALA A 339 3.63 -3.55 5.11
C ALA A 339 2.30 -3.71 4.36
N HIS A 340 1.73 -4.91 4.43
CA HIS A 340 0.45 -5.28 3.80
C HIS A 340 -0.63 -5.67 4.82
N GLY A 341 -0.47 -5.34 6.10
CA GLY A 341 -1.49 -5.58 7.13
C GLY A 341 -1.70 -7.06 7.51
N ALA A 342 -0.74 -7.94 7.23
CA ALA A 342 -0.83 -9.37 7.59
C ALA A 342 -0.82 -9.61 9.10
N TRP A 343 -0.08 -8.78 9.85
CA TRP A 343 -0.06 -8.78 11.31
C TRP A 343 -0.08 -7.34 11.83
N VAL A 344 -0.62 -7.16 13.03
CA VAL A 344 -0.57 -5.91 13.80
C VAL A 344 -0.11 -6.27 15.22
N GLU A 345 0.82 -5.51 15.74
CA GLU A 345 1.34 -5.62 17.11
C GLU A 345 0.95 -4.36 17.88
N GLY A 346 -0.09 -4.46 18.72
CA GLY A 346 -0.53 -3.36 19.57
C GLY A 346 0.43 -3.13 20.73
N LEU A 347 0.75 -1.86 20.98
CA LEU A 347 1.66 -1.44 22.04
C LEU A 347 0.87 -1.01 23.28
N SER A 348 1.54 -1.07 24.43
CA SER A 348 0.99 -0.62 25.72
C SER A 348 1.57 0.73 26.11
N ALA A 349 0.80 1.53 26.84
CA ALA A 349 1.30 2.76 27.45
C ALA A 349 2.43 2.49 28.48
N PRO A 350 3.35 3.44 28.71
CA PRO A 350 3.46 4.73 28.03
C PRO A 350 3.92 4.57 26.57
N TYR A 351 3.24 5.27 25.66
CA TYR A 351 3.57 5.23 24.24
C TYR A 351 4.83 6.06 23.94
N GLU A 352 5.60 5.61 22.96
CA GLU A 352 6.71 6.40 22.44
C GLU A 352 6.19 7.63 21.68
N THR A 353 6.80 8.79 21.94
CA THR A 353 6.37 10.10 21.41
C THR A 353 7.43 10.82 20.57
N ARG A 354 8.56 10.16 20.30
CA ARG A 354 9.59 10.71 19.40
C ARG A 354 8.97 10.96 18.03
N ASP A 355 9.33 12.08 17.39
CA ASP A 355 8.83 12.38 16.04
C ASP A 355 9.13 11.24 15.08
N TYR A 356 8.19 10.98 14.18
CA TYR A 356 8.44 10.03 13.09
C TYR A 356 9.53 10.59 12.18
N VAL A 357 10.65 9.89 12.12
CA VAL A 357 11.76 10.22 11.24
C VAL A 357 11.75 9.25 10.07
N MET A 358 11.33 9.74 8.90
CA MET A 358 11.53 9.02 7.65
C MET A 358 13.02 9.06 7.33
N ARG A 359 13.73 7.98 7.66
CA ARG A 359 15.14 7.82 7.30
C ARG A 359 15.21 7.48 5.81
N ARG A 360 15.63 8.48 5.00
CA ARG A 360 15.89 8.47 3.55
C ARG A 360 14.95 7.60 2.70
N GLY A 361 14.17 8.25 1.84
CA GLY A 361 13.40 7.54 0.82
C GLY A 361 14.32 6.76 -0.12
N ALA A 362 13.85 5.67 -0.71
CA ALA A 362 14.62 4.88 -1.69
C ALA A 362 15.13 5.71 -2.89
N TYR A 363 14.59 6.93 -3.07
CA TYR A 363 14.85 7.83 -4.18
C TYR A 363 15.59 9.13 -3.80
N GLU A 364 15.98 9.31 -2.53
CA GLU A 364 16.79 10.47 -2.13
C GLU A 364 18.28 10.19 -2.46
N LYS A 365 18.77 10.74 -3.59
CA LYS A 365 20.21 10.74 -3.92
C LYS A 365 20.99 11.64 -2.95
N ASN A 366 22.23 11.22 -2.63
CA ASN A 366 23.18 11.94 -1.78
C ASN A 366 23.44 13.38 -2.21
#